data_AF-A0A3L6FK55-F1
#
_entry.id   AF-A0A3L6FK55-F1
#
_cell.length_a   1.000
_cell.length_b   1.000
_cell.length_c   1.000
_cell.angle_alpha   90.00
_cell.angle_beta   90.00
_cell.angle_gamma   90.00
#
_symmetry.space_group_name_H-M   'P 1'
#
loop_
_entity.id
_entity.type
_entity.pdbx_description
1 polymer ?
#
loop_
_entity_poly.entity_id
_entity_poly.type
_entity_poly.pdbx_seq_one_letter_code
_entity_poly.pdbx_strand_id
1 'polypeptide(L)'
;MARTKQTARKSTGGKAPRKQLATKAARKSAPATGGVKKPHRFRPGTVALREIRKYQKSTELLIRKLPFQRLVREIAQDFKTDLRFQSSAVAALQEASEAYLVGLFEDTNLCAIHAKRVTIMPKDIQLARRIHWRCAGLLRWAQCQTRLLLWEPSCYRARHWGATESNRRGKGRLLYIPSRLQSASIHPAVSGQPRGRVRVDLSVEGMKITALLVLKPSTSGAGSSSSGGQSGPEAVVLANATDVSHFGYFQRSAAREFIVFVARTVAQRTQPGQRQSVQHEEYKVHSHNRNGLCAVAFMDDHYPVRSAFSLLNQVLDEYQKAFGESWKSATADGTQQWAFLTDALARFQDPAEADKLMKIQRDLDETKIILHKTIDSVLARGERLDSLVEKSSDLSAASQVILSLLCRMIFLCC
;
A
#
# COMPACT_ATOMS: atom_id res chain seq x y z
N MET A 1 -51.61 35.06 -59.31
CA MET A 1 -50.44 34.29 -58.82
C MET A 1 -49.29 35.26 -58.56
N ALA A 2 -48.85 35.40 -57.30
CA ALA A 2 -47.86 36.40 -56.89
C ALA A 2 -46.43 35.91 -57.20
N ARG A 3 -45.71 36.68 -58.02
CA ARG A 3 -44.32 36.41 -58.43
C ARG A 3 -43.37 36.68 -57.26
N THR A 4 -42.85 35.63 -56.64
CA THR A 4 -41.81 35.72 -55.60
C THR A 4 -40.51 36.24 -56.22
N LYS A 5 -40.13 37.46 -55.85
CA LYS A 5 -38.87 38.11 -56.26
C LYS A 5 -37.72 37.53 -55.42
N GLN A 6 -37.20 36.36 -55.82
CA GLN A 6 -35.96 35.85 -55.24
C GLN A 6 -34.78 36.70 -55.74
N THR A 7 -34.13 37.43 -54.84
CA THR A 7 -32.88 38.11 -55.16
C THR A 7 -31.76 37.09 -55.27
N ALA A 8 -31.10 37.02 -56.43
CA ALA A 8 -29.97 36.14 -56.69
C ALA A 8 -28.84 36.42 -55.68
N ARG A 9 -28.56 35.44 -54.81
CA ARG A 9 -27.43 35.48 -53.87
C ARG A 9 -26.27 34.73 -54.52
N LYS A 10 -25.18 35.45 -54.82
CA LYS A 10 -23.94 34.84 -55.37
C LYS A 10 -23.43 33.74 -54.43
N SER A 11 -23.04 32.61 -55.01
CA SER A 11 -22.59 31.40 -54.32
C SER A 11 -21.12 31.42 -53.88
N THR A 12 -20.42 32.54 -53.97
CA THR A 12 -19.04 32.68 -53.50
C THR A 12 -18.93 33.57 -52.29
N GLY A 13 -18.21 33.05 -51.29
CA GLY A 13 -18.15 33.54 -49.92
C GLY A 13 -17.71 35.00 -49.77
N GLY A 14 -18.25 35.62 -48.72
CA GLY A 14 -18.17 37.04 -48.45
C GLY A 14 -16.75 37.61 -48.45
N LYS A 15 -16.48 38.46 -49.43
CA LYS A 15 -15.54 39.58 -49.32
C LYS A 15 -16.18 40.82 -49.96
N ALA A 16 -16.30 41.89 -49.17
CA ALA A 16 -16.76 43.19 -49.66
C ALA A 16 -15.71 43.80 -50.62
N PRO A 17 -16.11 44.67 -51.58
CA PRO A 17 -15.19 45.22 -52.57
C PRO A 17 -14.20 46.18 -51.90
N ARG A 18 -12.90 45.95 -52.12
CA ARG A 18 -11.79 46.69 -51.52
C ARG A 18 -11.48 47.94 -52.35
N LYS A 19 -11.78 49.14 -51.81
CA LYS A 19 -11.18 50.40 -52.27
C LYS A 19 -9.72 50.47 -51.73
N GLN A 20 -8.81 51.01 -52.54
CA GLN A 20 -7.35 50.88 -52.40
C GLN A 20 -6.72 51.56 -51.15
N LEU A 21 -5.63 50.91 -50.70
CA LEU A 21 -4.48 51.36 -49.91
C LEU A 21 -4.67 52.23 -48.65
N ALA A 22 -4.72 51.55 -47.50
CA ALA A 22 -3.95 51.90 -46.31
C ALA A 22 -3.56 50.60 -45.57
N THR A 23 -2.26 50.43 -45.31
CA THR A 23 -1.66 49.30 -44.58
C THR A 23 -1.97 49.44 -43.08
N LYS A 24 -3.11 48.89 -42.66
CA LYS A 24 -3.34 48.52 -41.26
C LYS A 24 -4.17 47.24 -41.27
N ALA A 25 -3.65 46.19 -40.66
CA ALA A 25 -4.34 44.91 -40.56
C ALA A 25 -5.67 45.13 -39.83
N ALA A 26 -6.77 45.24 -40.58
CA ALA A 26 -8.12 45.30 -40.06
C ALA A 26 -8.52 43.92 -39.52
N ARG A 27 -7.93 43.52 -38.39
CA ARG A 27 -8.55 42.52 -37.52
C ARG A 27 -9.82 43.16 -36.98
N LYS A 28 -10.96 42.49 -37.18
CA LYS A 28 -12.29 42.87 -36.68
C LYS A 28 -12.21 43.41 -35.25
N SER A 29 -12.08 44.73 -35.12
CA SER A 29 -12.34 45.48 -33.91
C SER A 29 -13.54 46.37 -34.25
N ALA A 30 -14.49 46.38 -33.32
CA ALA A 30 -15.81 46.97 -33.51
C ALA A 30 -15.73 48.49 -33.81
N PRO A 31 -16.74 49.08 -34.48
CA PRO A 31 -16.82 50.53 -34.66
C PRO A 31 -16.83 51.26 -33.31
N ALA A 32 -16.17 52.41 -33.24
CA ALA A 32 -15.89 53.17 -32.03
C ALA A 32 -17.11 53.86 -31.38
N THR A 33 -18.32 53.69 -31.93
CA THR A 33 -19.54 54.31 -31.42
C THR A 33 -20.72 53.38 -31.66
N GLY A 34 -21.12 52.64 -30.61
CA GLY A 34 -22.29 51.77 -30.61
C GLY A 34 -22.01 50.40 -30.00
N GLY A 35 -22.39 50.24 -28.72
CA GLY A 35 -22.54 48.98 -27.98
C GLY A 35 -21.59 47.84 -28.36
N VAL A 36 -20.48 47.70 -27.62
CA VAL A 36 -19.61 46.52 -27.71
C VAL A 36 -20.48 45.26 -27.57
N LYS A 37 -20.51 44.41 -28.62
CA LYS A 37 -21.17 43.10 -28.55
C LYS A 37 -20.68 42.41 -27.28
N LYS A 38 -21.61 42.03 -26.39
CA LYS A 38 -21.26 41.36 -25.14
C LYS A 38 -20.31 40.19 -25.46
N PRO A 39 -19.11 40.16 -24.88
CA PRO A 39 -18.18 39.07 -25.12
C PRO A 39 -18.84 37.77 -24.69
N HIS A 40 -18.69 36.72 -25.49
CA HIS A 40 -19.24 35.42 -25.15
C HIS A 40 -18.60 34.92 -23.85
N ARG A 41 -19.41 34.75 -22.80
CA ARG A 41 -19.00 34.18 -21.52
C ARG A 41 -19.64 32.81 -21.33
N PHE A 42 -18.81 31.81 -21.04
CA PHE A 42 -19.31 30.49 -20.68
C PHE A 42 -20.09 30.54 -19.36
N ARG A 43 -21.08 29.66 -19.19
CA ARG A 43 -21.78 29.52 -17.92
C ARG A 43 -20.79 29.05 -16.84
N PRO A 44 -20.94 29.50 -15.58
CA PRO A 44 -20.13 28.98 -14.47
C PRO A 44 -20.16 27.45 -14.44
N GLY A 45 -19.01 26.82 -14.22
CA GLY A 45 -18.84 25.36 -14.28
C GLY A 45 -18.52 24.79 -15.67
N THR A 46 -18.91 25.44 -16.78
CA THR A 46 -18.62 24.91 -18.13
C THR A 46 -17.12 24.85 -18.42
N VAL A 47 -16.35 25.86 -17.99
CA VAL A 47 -14.89 25.88 -18.17
C VAL A 47 -14.22 24.88 -17.22
N ALA A 48 -14.64 24.83 -15.95
CA ALA A 48 -14.11 23.89 -14.96
C ALA A 48 -14.30 22.43 -15.38
N LEU A 49 -15.49 22.04 -15.89
CA LEU A 49 -15.73 20.68 -16.39
C LEU A 49 -14.87 20.35 -17.61
N ARG A 50 -14.57 21.34 -18.46
CA ARG A 50 -13.66 21.16 -19.61
C ARG A 50 -12.23 20.95 -19.14
N GLU A 51 -11.78 21.72 -18.16
CA GLU A 51 -10.45 21.58 -17.54
C GLU A 51 -10.29 20.22 -16.86
N ILE A 52 -11.27 19.78 -16.06
CA ILE A 52 -11.26 18.45 -15.42
C ILE A 52 -11.09 17.35 -16.47
N ARG A 53 -11.87 17.37 -17.56
CA ARG A 53 -11.76 16.37 -18.63
C ARG A 53 -10.43 16.45 -19.38
N LYS A 54 -9.87 17.65 -19.55
CA LYS A 54 -8.56 17.85 -20.17
C LYS A 54 -7.48 17.20 -19.30
N TYR A 55 -7.43 17.55 -18.02
CA TYR A 55 -6.40 17.07 -17.09
C TYR A 55 -6.52 15.59 -16.76
N GLN A 56 -7.73 15.03 -16.76
CA GLN A 56 -7.92 13.57 -16.60
C GLN A 56 -7.48 12.77 -17.84
N LYS A 57 -7.36 13.40 -19.01
CA LYS A 57 -6.90 12.76 -20.25
C LYS A 57 -5.38 12.86 -20.43
N SER A 58 -4.76 13.89 -19.88
CA SER A 58 -3.31 14.12 -19.93
C SER A 58 -2.61 13.59 -18.67
N THR A 59 -1.31 13.35 -18.77
CA THR A 59 -0.45 12.99 -17.62
C THR A 59 0.70 13.99 -17.44
N GLU A 60 0.51 15.23 -17.90
CA GLU A 60 1.52 16.28 -17.73
C GLU A 60 1.56 16.78 -16.28
N LEU A 61 2.76 17.09 -15.79
CA LEU A 61 2.96 17.70 -14.47
C LEU A 61 2.35 19.11 -14.46
N LEU A 62 1.49 19.37 -13.49
CA LEU A 62 0.72 20.60 -13.37
C LEU A 62 1.47 21.68 -12.58
N ILE A 63 2.37 21.29 -11.68
CA ILE A 63 3.19 22.23 -10.91
C ILE A 63 4.39 22.66 -11.76
N ARG A 64 4.71 23.95 -11.75
CA ARG A 64 5.90 24.45 -12.45
C ARG A 64 7.16 23.90 -11.78
N LYS A 65 8.05 23.34 -12.60
CA LYS A 65 9.29 22.67 -12.16
C LYS A 65 10.23 23.56 -11.32
N LEU A 66 10.44 24.82 -11.71
CA LEU A 66 11.39 25.71 -11.03
C LEU A 66 10.94 26.11 -9.61
N PRO A 67 9.69 26.56 -9.37
CA PRO A 67 9.18 26.75 -8.01
C PRO A 67 9.22 25.49 -7.14
N PHE A 68 8.82 24.34 -7.69
CA PHE A 68 8.86 23.07 -6.95
C PHE A 68 10.28 22.70 -6.53
N GLN A 69 11.25 22.85 -7.43
CA GLN A 69 12.66 22.61 -7.13
C GLN A 69 13.19 23.53 -6.02
N ARG A 70 12.78 24.80 -5.98
CA ARG A 70 13.18 25.74 -4.91
C ARG A 70 12.65 25.27 -3.57
N LEU A 71 11.38 24.88 -3.51
CA LEU A 71 10.75 24.34 -2.30
C LEU A 71 11.43 23.06 -1.80
N VAL A 72 11.75 22.13 -2.70
CA VAL A 72 12.45 20.88 -2.33
C VAL A 72 13.81 21.18 -1.70
N ARG A 73 14.54 22.18 -2.23
CA ARG A 73 15.86 22.56 -1.70
C ARG A 73 15.75 23.31 -0.38
N GLU A 74 14.75 24.15 -0.22
CA GLU A 74 14.43 24.83 1.04
C GLU A 74 14.20 23.81 2.16
N ILE A 75 13.27 22.87 1.96
CA ILE A 75 12.96 21.82 2.94
C ILE A 75 14.18 20.93 3.22
N ALA A 76 14.96 20.59 2.19
CA ALA A 76 16.12 19.73 2.36
C ALA A 76 17.26 20.37 3.17
N GLN A 77 17.38 21.70 3.09
CA GLN A 77 18.38 22.46 3.81
C GLN A 77 18.19 22.36 5.33
N ASP A 78 16.94 22.23 5.80
CA ASP A 78 16.61 22.05 7.23
C ASP A 78 17.16 20.74 7.80
N PHE A 79 17.38 19.73 6.96
CA PHE A 79 17.90 18.43 7.38
C PHE A 79 19.42 18.32 7.20
N LYS A 80 19.95 18.81 6.08
CA LYS A 80 21.39 18.78 5.79
C LYS A 80 21.78 19.90 4.84
N THR A 81 22.80 20.66 5.24
CA THR A 81 23.36 21.72 4.41
C THR A 81 24.15 21.14 3.22
N ASP A 82 24.12 21.85 2.08
CA ASP A 82 24.88 21.56 0.86
C ASP A 82 24.52 20.26 0.10
N LEU A 83 23.23 19.90 0.10
CA LEU A 83 22.73 18.78 -0.71
C LEU A 83 22.67 19.12 -2.21
N ARG A 84 23.29 18.25 -3.04
CA ARG A 84 23.18 18.29 -4.50
C ARG A 84 22.11 17.31 -4.97
N PHE A 85 21.08 17.81 -5.64
CA PHE A 85 20.00 17.01 -6.19
C PHE A 85 20.26 16.63 -7.66
N GLN A 86 20.09 15.36 -7.98
CA GLN A 86 19.98 14.88 -9.36
C GLN A 86 18.67 15.38 -9.99
N SER A 87 18.68 15.65 -11.30
CA SER A 87 17.49 16.11 -12.03
C SER A 87 16.33 15.11 -12.00
N SER A 88 16.63 13.81 -12.00
CA SER A 88 15.65 12.72 -11.86
C SER A 88 15.04 12.66 -10.46
N ALA A 89 15.82 12.92 -9.41
CA ALA A 89 15.32 12.91 -8.04
C ALA A 89 14.26 14.01 -7.83
N VAL A 90 14.50 15.22 -8.35
CA VAL A 90 13.52 16.31 -8.29
C VAL A 90 12.26 15.97 -9.09
N ALA A 91 12.39 15.31 -10.25
CA ALA A 91 11.25 14.87 -11.04
C ALA A 91 10.42 13.79 -10.31
N ALA A 92 11.08 12.81 -9.69
CA ALA A 92 10.41 11.75 -8.93
C ALA A 92 9.65 12.32 -7.72
N LEU A 93 10.25 13.27 -6.99
CA LEU A 93 9.57 13.98 -5.90
C LEU A 93 8.34 14.75 -6.39
N GLN A 94 8.44 15.36 -7.57
CA GLN A 94 7.33 16.09 -8.17
C GLN A 94 6.19 15.16 -8.58
N GLU A 95 6.50 14.07 -9.27
CA GLU A 95 5.52 13.05 -9.66
C GLU A 95 4.79 12.47 -8.44
N ALA A 96 5.55 12.10 -7.40
CA ALA A 96 4.97 11.56 -6.16
C ALA A 96 4.07 12.59 -5.45
N SER A 97 4.52 13.85 -5.37
CA SER A 97 3.76 14.91 -4.71
C SER A 97 2.45 15.23 -5.45
N GLU A 98 2.50 15.35 -6.78
CA GLU A 98 1.30 15.62 -7.59
C GLU A 98 0.33 14.43 -7.56
N ALA A 99 0.83 13.19 -7.63
CA ALA A 99 -0.01 12.00 -7.50
C ALA A 99 -0.73 11.95 -6.15
N TYR A 100 -0.02 12.25 -5.05
CA TYR A 100 -0.60 12.32 -3.72
C TYR A 100 -1.69 13.39 -3.63
N LEU A 101 -1.42 14.60 -4.14
CA LEU A 101 -2.38 15.70 -4.11
C LEU A 101 -3.64 15.39 -4.94
N VAL A 102 -3.50 14.75 -6.10
CA VAL A 102 -4.65 14.32 -6.91
C VAL A 102 -5.52 13.32 -6.14
N GLY A 103 -4.93 12.30 -5.51
CA GLY A 103 -5.67 11.34 -4.68
C GLY A 103 -6.37 12.01 -3.48
N LEU A 104 -5.70 12.94 -2.81
CA LEU A 104 -6.30 13.74 -1.74
C LEU A 104 -7.47 14.61 -2.24
N PHE A 105 -7.37 15.15 -3.46
CA PHE A 105 -8.44 15.93 -4.07
C PHE A 105 -9.65 15.07 -4.49
N GLU A 106 -9.45 13.82 -4.87
CA GLU A 106 -10.54 12.87 -5.12
C GLU A 106 -11.31 12.59 -3.82
N ASP A 107 -10.61 12.30 -2.73
CA ASP A 107 -11.23 11.98 -1.44
C ASP A 107 -11.93 13.19 -0.80
N THR A 108 -11.34 14.38 -0.92
CA THR A 108 -12.00 15.63 -0.49
C THR A 108 -13.23 15.95 -1.30
N ASN A 109 -13.23 15.66 -2.60
CA ASN A 109 -14.40 15.85 -3.43
C ASN A 109 -15.55 14.91 -3.00
N LEU A 110 -15.23 13.65 -2.65
CA LEU A 110 -16.21 12.72 -2.05
C LEU A 110 -16.76 13.24 -0.72
N CYS A 111 -15.91 13.82 0.14
CA CYS A 111 -16.34 14.44 1.40
C CYS A 111 -17.26 15.66 1.16
N ALA A 112 -16.97 16.48 0.16
CA ALA A 112 -17.81 17.62 -0.21
C ALA A 112 -19.18 17.15 -0.73
N ILE A 113 -19.21 16.12 -1.58
CA ILE A 113 -20.44 15.51 -2.10
C ILE A 113 -21.26 14.89 -0.96
N HIS A 114 -20.61 14.21 -0.02
CA HIS A 114 -21.26 13.66 1.17
C HIS A 114 -21.98 14.75 1.98
N ALA A 115 -21.38 15.94 2.06
CA ALA A 115 -21.98 17.12 2.68
C ALA A 115 -22.92 17.93 1.75
N LYS A 116 -23.36 17.36 0.62
CA LYS A 116 -24.25 17.97 -0.38
C LYS A 116 -23.71 19.29 -0.98
N ARG A 117 -22.39 19.45 -1.07
CA ARG A 117 -21.71 20.59 -1.69
C ARG A 117 -20.95 20.16 -2.95
N VAL A 118 -20.70 21.13 -3.83
CA VAL A 118 -19.88 20.95 -5.05
C VAL A 118 -18.52 21.68 -4.93
N THR A 119 -18.37 22.52 -3.91
CA THR A 119 -17.13 23.26 -3.62
C THR A 119 -16.41 22.60 -2.45
N ILE A 120 -15.17 22.20 -2.67
CA ILE A 120 -14.26 21.69 -1.64
C ILE A 120 -13.86 22.80 -0.67
N MET A 121 -13.75 22.48 0.61
CA MET A 121 -13.38 23.40 1.69
C MET A 121 -12.23 22.83 2.53
N PRO A 122 -11.50 23.65 3.30
CA PRO A 122 -10.43 23.16 4.17
C PRO A 122 -10.86 22.06 5.15
N LYS A 123 -12.10 22.12 5.66
CA LYS A 123 -12.68 21.07 6.51
C LYS A 123 -12.80 19.71 5.81
N ASP A 124 -13.01 19.69 4.49
CA ASP A 124 -13.07 18.46 3.71
C ASP A 124 -11.67 17.85 3.57
N ILE A 125 -10.63 18.69 3.47
CA ILE A 125 -9.22 18.26 3.44
C ILE A 125 -8.81 17.68 4.79
N GLN A 126 -9.16 18.36 5.88
CA GLN A 126 -8.91 17.87 7.23
C GLN A 126 -9.60 16.54 7.50
N LEU A 127 -10.86 16.40 7.06
CA LEU A 127 -11.62 15.16 7.18
C LEU A 127 -11.02 14.05 6.33
N ALA A 128 -10.71 14.32 5.05
CA ALA A 128 -10.09 13.36 4.15
C ALA A 128 -8.75 12.89 4.69
N ARG A 129 -7.86 13.78 5.15
CA ARG A 129 -6.61 13.38 5.82
C ARG A 129 -6.92 12.47 7.02
N ARG A 130 -7.82 12.88 7.92
CA ARG A 130 -8.17 12.09 9.13
C ARG A 130 -8.71 10.69 8.82
N ILE A 131 -9.49 10.52 7.75
CA ILE A 131 -10.03 9.22 7.34
C ILE A 131 -8.99 8.42 6.55
N HIS A 132 -8.25 9.07 5.65
CA HIS A 132 -7.23 8.44 4.82
C HIS A 132 -6.15 7.80 5.70
N TRP A 133 -5.71 8.46 6.78
CA TRP A 133 -4.77 7.86 7.74
C TRP A 133 -5.32 6.63 8.50
N ARG A 134 -6.64 6.45 8.59
CA ARG A 134 -7.26 5.25 9.20
C ARG A 134 -7.38 4.07 8.23
N CYS A 135 -7.26 4.31 6.92
CA CYS A 135 -7.41 3.28 5.87
C CYS A 135 -6.16 3.15 4.96
N ALA A 136 -5.14 3.99 5.12
CA ALA A 136 -3.94 4.02 4.28
C ALA A 136 -2.96 2.85 4.52
N GLY A 137 -3.25 1.95 5.44
CA GLY A 137 -2.54 0.68 5.58
C GLY A 137 -3.28 -0.50 4.96
N LEU A 138 -3.96 -0.36 3.81
CA LEU A 138 -4.58 -1.54 3.17
C LEU A 138 -4.89 -1.48 1.66
N LEU A 139 -5.04 -0.32 0.99
CA LEU A 139 -5.57 -0.39 -0.40
C LEU A 139 -5.05 0.55 -1.50
N ARG A 140 -4.20 1.55 -1.23
CA ARG A 140 -3.72 2.47 -2.32
C ARG A 140 -2.24 2.36 -2.69
N TRP A 141 -1.40 1.79 -1.84
CA TRP A 141 0.00 1.52 -2.20
C TRP A 141 0.12 0.47 -3.32
N ALA A 142 -0.76 -0.53 -3.33
CA ALA A 142 -0.83 -1.54 -4.39
C ALA A 142 -1.11 -0.97 -5.79
N GLN A 143 -1.76 0.20 -5.92
CA GLN A 143 -2.05 0.83 -7.22
C GLN A 143 -0.93 1.75 -7.72
N CYS A 144 -0.04 2.23 -6.86
CA CYS A 144 1.06 3.10 -7.30
C CYS A 144 2.23 2.28 -7.88
N GLN A 145 2.43 1.04 -7.40
CA GLN A 145 3.51 0.17 -7.86
C GLN A 145 3.22 -0.46 -9.23
N THR A 146 1.95 -0.72 -9.55
CA THR A 146 1.54 -1.16 -10.91
C THR A 146 1.71 -0.05 -11.96
N ARG A 147 1.75 1.22 -11.55
CA ARG A 147 1.82 2.37 -12.46
C ARG A 147 3.25 2.78 -12.85
N LEU A 148 4.25 2.38 -12.05
CA LEU A 148 5.67 2.60 -12.38
C LEU A 148 6.31 1.44 -13.16
N LEU A 149 5.81 0.20 -13.01
CA LEU A 149 6.41 -0.99 -13.64
C LEU A 149 5.83 -1.34 -15.02
N LEU A 150 4.77 -0.66 -15.47
CA LEU A 150 4.19 -0.80 -16.81
C LEU A 150 4.21 0.55 -17.54
N TRP A 151 5.41 0.96 -17.95
CA TRP A 151 5.57 1.96 -19.01
C TRP A 151 5.24 1.31 -20.37
N GLU A 152 3.94 1.15 -20.65
CA GLU A 152 3.41 1.06 -22.01
C GLU A 152 2.49 2.29 -22.26
N PRO A 153 2.67 3.06 -23.35
CA PRO A 153 1.93 4.31 -23.59
C PRO A 153 0.40 4.19 -23.82
N SER A 154 -0.20 3.01 -23.62
CA SER A 154 -1.52 2.67 -24.19
C SER A 154 -2.65 2.44 -23.18
N CYS A 155 -2.38 2.44 -21.87
CA CYS A 155 -3.38 2.10 -20.86
C CYS A 155 -3.95 3.32 -20.12
N TYR A 156 -4.49 4.27 -20.87
CA TYR A 156 -5.52 5.20 -20.38
C TYR A 156 -6.75 5.13 -21.31
N ARG A 157 -7.31 3.92 -21.43
CA ARG A 157 -8.58 3.71 -22.15
C ARG A 157 -9.66 3.28 -21.15
N ALA A 158 -10.54 4.25 -20.88
CA ALA A 158 -11.94 4.10 -20.51
C ALA A 158 -12.30 3.38 -19.20
N ARG A 159 -12.46 4.16 -18.12
CA ARG A 159 -13.64 4.00 -17.24
C ARG A 159 -14.73 4.94 -17.77
N HIS A 160 -15.64 4.39 -18.55
CA HIS A 160 -16.84 5.08 -19.04
C HIS A 160 -17.73 5.42 -17.85
N TRP A 161 -17.81 6.71 -17.48
CA TRP A 161 -18.98 7.22 -16.77
C TRP A 161 -20.10 7.36 -17.81
N GLY A 162 -20.98 6.38 -17.86
CA GLY A 162 -22.22 6.45 -18.63
C GLY A 162 -23.15 7.48 -17.98
N ALA A 163 -23.13 8.71 -18.49
CA ALA A 163 -24.22 9.65 -18.30
C ALA A 163 -25.30 9.32 -19.34
N THR A 164 -26.34 8.57 -18.96
CA THR A 164 -27.57 8.50 -19.74
C THR A 164 -28.53 9.57 -19.24
N GLU A 165 -28.68 10.58 -20.07
CA GLU A 165 -29.69 11.62 -19.93
C GLU A 165 -31.05 11.02 -20.32
N SER A 166 -31.94 10.85 -19.35
CA SER A 166 -33.36 10.54 -19.56
C SER A 166 -34.18 11.72 -19.07
N ASN A 167 -34.59 12.56 -20.02
CA ASN A 167 -35.58 13.60 -19.78
C ASN A 167 -36.98 12.98 -19.87
N ARG A 168 -37.67 12.81 -18.72
CA ARG A 168 -39.15 12.86 -18.62
C ARG A 168 -39.63 12.86 -17.16
N ARG A 169 -40.22 14.00 -16.78
CA ARG A 169 -41.36 14.22 -15.88
C ARG A 169 -41.60 13.25 -14.69
N GLY A 170 -41.57 13.84 -13.50
CA GLY A 170 -42.67 13.69 -12.53
C GLY A 170 -42.55 12.62 -11.44
N LYS A 171 -42.52 13.11 -10.18
CA LYS A 171 -43.00 12.50 -8.93
C LYS A 171 -42.28 11.24 -8.39
N GLY A 172 -41.60 11.45 -7.25
CA GLY A 172 -41.92 10.77 -5.98
C GLY A 172 -41.51 9.30 -5.76
N ARG A 173 -40.72 9.13 -4.70
CA ARG A 173 -40.62 7.97 -3.77
C ARG A 173 -39.73 6.74 -4.11
N LEU A 174 -38.99 6.40 -3.05
CA LEU A 174 -38.60 5.10 -2.49
C LEU A 174 -37.68 4.13 -3.26
N LEU A 175 -36.51 3.91 -2.63
CA LEU A 175 -35.77 2.66 -2.38
C LEU A 175 -36.11 1.41 -3.21
N TYR A 176 -35.10 0.84 -3.88
CA TYR A 176 -34.94 -0.62 -3.99
C TYR A 176 -33.50 -1.03 -4.32
N ILE A 177 -32.91 -1.91 -3.50
CA ILE A 177 -31.72 -2.72 -3.79
C ILE A 177 -32.26 -4.13 -4.10
N PRO A 178 -31.79 -4.83 -5.15
CA PRO A 178 -31.92 -6.28 -5.18
C PRO A 178 -30.55 -6.97 -5.22
N SER A 179 -30.35 -7.80 -4.20
CA SER A 179 -29.47 -8.95 -4.17
C SER A 179 -30.01 -10.05 -5.09
N ARG A 180 -29.17 -10.72 -5.90
CA ARG A 180 -29.26 -12.18 -6.11
C ARG A 180 -28.06 -12.75 -6.88
N LEU A 181 -27.47 -13.78 -6.25
CA LEU A 181 -26.71 -14.84 -6.89
C LEU A 181 -27.50 -15.52 -8.00
N GLN A 182 -26.82 -15.92 -9.08
CA GLN A 182 -27.01 -17.26 -9.65
C GLN A 182 -25.80 -17.70 -10.49
N SER A 183 -25.46 -18.95 -10.23
CA SER A 183 -24.49 -19.87 -10.83
C SER A 183 -24.67 -20.11 -12.33
N ALA A 184 -23.56 -20.27 -13.06
CA ALA A 184 -23.53 -21.06 -14.28
C ALA A 184 -22.15 -21.71 -14.47
N SER A 185 -22.11 -23.04 -14.30
CA SER A 185 -21.01 -23.92 -14.67
C SER A 185 -21.09 -24.23 -16.17
N ILE A 186 -19.97 -24.17 -16.89
CA ILE A 186 -19.77 -24.87 -18.18
C ILE A 186 -18.32 -25.41 -18.22
N HIS A 187 -18.20 -26.70 -18.51
CA HIS A 187 -16.98 -27.49 -18.68
C HIS A 187 -16.89 -27.95 -20.18
N PRO A 188 -15.78 -28.56 -20.67
CA PRO A 188 -14.75 -27.91 -21.46
C PRO A 188 -14.67 -28.42 -22.92
N ALA A 189 -13.88 -27.75 -23.77
CA ALA A 189 -13.42 -28.32 -25.04
C ALA A 189 -11.95 -27.95 -25.32
N VAL A 190 -11.20 -28.96 -25.75
CA VAL A 190 -9.74 -29.05 -25.88
C VAL A 190 -9.28 -28.66 -27.29
N SER A 191 -8.12 -27.99 -27.37
CA SER A 191 -6.99 -28.26 -28.30
C SER A 191 -6.32 -26.97 -28.84
N GLY A 192 -4.99 -26.89 -28.70
CA GLY A 192 -4.14 -25.93 -29.41
C GLY A 192 -3.17 -25.12 -28.53
N GLN A 193 -1.99 -25.68 -28.24
CA GLN A 193 -0.77 -24.96 -27.83
C GLN A 193 0.37 -25.39 -28.78
N PRO A 194 1.55 -24.73 -28.84
CA PRO A 194 1.97 -23.53 -28.10
C PRO A 194 2.71 -22.49 -28.97
N ARG A 195 2.68 -21.21 -28.57
CA ARG A 195 3.86 -20.33 -28.69
C ARG A 195 3.99 -19.50 -27.43
N GLY A 196 5.16 -19.62 -26.81
CA GLY A 196 5.49 -19.10 -25.49
C GLY A 196 5.16 -17.62 -25.32
N ARG A 197 4.15 -17.37 -24.51
CA ARG A 197 4.00 -16.14 -23.75
C ARG A 197 4.02 -16.60 -22.31
N VAL A 198 5.06 -16.23 -21.57
CA VAL A 198 5.13 -16.41 -20.12
C VAL A 198 3.91 -15.70 -19.56
N ARG A 199 2.87 -16.49 -19.28
CA ARG A 199 1.68 -16.07 -18.58
C ARG A 199 2.15 -15.96 -17.15
N VAL A 200 2.42 -14.73 -16.70
CA VAL A 200 2.48 -14.45 -15.28
C VAL A 200 1.07 -14.77 -14.79
N ASP A 201 0.91 -15.93 -14.16
CA ASP A 201 -0.33 -16.28 -13.49
C ASP A 201 -0.52 -15.26 -12.37
N LEU A 202 -1.36 -14.25 -12.64
CA LEU A 202 -2.00 -13.39 -11.65
C LEU A 202 -3.12 -14.17 -10.94
N SER A 203 -2.83 -15.41 -10.56
CA SER A 203 -3.71 -16.26 -9.79
C SER A 203 -3.15 -16.30 -8.37
N VAL A 204 -3.91 -15.69 -7.45
CA VAL A 204 -3.67 -15.57 -6.00
C VAL A 204 -2.54 -14.59 -5.62
N GLU A 205 -2.87 -13.33 -5.34
CA GLU A 205 -2.10 -12.52 -4.36
C GLU A 205 -2.30 -13.19 -3.00
N GLY A 206 -1.58 -14.29 -2.80
CA GLY A 206 -1.79 -15.27 -1.75
C GLY A 206 -1.31 -14.80 -0.40
N MET A 207 -1.92 -15.37 0.63
CA MET A 207 -1.50 -15.31 2.01
C MET A 207 -0.04 -15.75 2.10
N LYS A 208 0.89 -14.87 2.51
CA LYS A 208 2.33 -15.22 2.55
C LYS A 208 2.86 -15.49 3.94
N ILE A 209 3.76 -16.45 4.02
CA ILE A 209 4.66 -16.66 5.15
C ILE A 209 5.99 -15.98 4.82
N THR A 210 6.34 -14.96 5.60
CA THR A 210 7.55 -14.15 5.43
C THR A 210 8.75 -14.80 6.12
N ALA A 211 8.57 -15.44 7.27
CA ALA A 211 9.67 -16.06 8.01
C ALA A 211 9.21 -17.15 8.98
N LEU A 212 10.10 -18.12 9.20
CA LEU A 212 10.00 -19.16 10.22
C LEU A 212 11.29 -19.22 11.01
N LEU A 213 11.18 -19.16 12.34
CA LEU A 213 12.32 -19.21 13.25
C LEU A 213 12.05 -20.19 14.38
N VAL A 214 13.08 -20.89 14.79
CA VAL A 214 13.11 -21.72 16.00
C VAL A 214 14.10 -21.08 16.97
N LEU A 215 13.65 -20.77 18.17
CA LEU A 215 14.39 -20.06 19.19
C LEU A 215 14.30 -20.78 20.53
N LYS A 216 15.32 -20.55 21.37
CA LYS A 216 15.31 -20.88 22.79
C LYS A 216 15.20 -19.59 23.61
N PRO A 217 14.06 -19.33 24.27
CA PRO A 217 13.93 -18.23 25.22
C PRO A 217 14.90 -18.42 26.39
N SER A 218 15.50 -17.32 26.85
CA SER A 218 16.39 -17.34 28.02
C SER A 218 15.57 -17.49 29.31
N THR A 219 15.99 -18.38 30.20
CA THR A 219 15.33 -18.64 31.50
C THR A 219 15.58 -17.55 32.55
N SER A 220 16.31 -16.49 32.22
CA SER A 220 16.59 -15.37 33.12
C SER A 220 15.39 -14.40 33.19
N GLY A 221 14.38 -14.80 33.97
CA GLY A 221 13.19 -14.00 34.21
C GLY A 221 12.77 -14.01 35.67
N ALA A 222 13.51 -13.31 36.55
CA ALA A 222 13.01 -12.85 37.86
C ALA A 222 13.97 -11.81 38.49
N GLY A 223 13.61 -10.52 38.41
CA GLY A 223 14.06 -9.46 39.31
C GLY A 223 15.57 -9.24 39.51
N SER A 224 16.16 -8.32 38.76
CA SER A 224 17.22 -7.46 39.32
C SER A 224 17.19 -6.08 38.67
N SER A 225 16.65 -5.12 39.42
CA SER A 225 16.98 -3.71 39.28
C SER A 225 18.46 -3.54 39.61
N SER A 226 19.30 -3.32 38.59
CA SER A 226 20.60 -2.73 38.81
C SER A 226 20.97 -1.83 37.64
N SER A 227 21.35 -0.62 38.01
CA SER A 227 21.86 0.47 37.20
C SER A 227 23.10 0.09 36.40
N GLY A 228 23.11 0.42 35.11
CA GLY A 228 24.29 0.29 34.24
C GLY A 228 23.95 -0.48 32.98
N GLY A 229 24.10 0.17 31.82
CA GLY A 229 23.62 -0.35 30.54
C GLY A 229 24.17 -1.73 30.20
N GLN A 230 23.26 -2.68 29.96
CA GLN A 230 23.45 -3.86 29.12
C GLN A 230 22.09 -4.46 28.78
N SER A 231 22.00 -4.98 27.55
CA SER A 231 20.85 -5.54 26.85
C SER A 231 20.12 -6.63 27.63
N GLY A 232 18.78 -6.57 27.62
CA GLY A 232 17.91 -7.60 28.21
C GLY A 232 18.08 -8.99 27.57
N PRO A 233 17.52 -10.05 28.20
CA PRO A 233 17.95 -11.43 28.01
C PRO A 233 17.63 -11.96 26.61
N GLU A 234 18.67 -12.29 25.87
CA GLU A 234 18.64 -12.64 24.45
C GLU A 234 18.09 -14.06 24.24
N ALA A 235 17.02 -14.19 23.46
CA ALA A 235 16.55 -15.50 23.00
C ALA A 235 17.50 -16.01 21.91
N VAL A 236 18.03 -17.21 22.08
CA VAL A 236 19.02 -17.79 21.16
C VAL A 236 18.31 -18.30 19.91
N VAL A 237 18.71 -17.83 18.73
CA VAL A 237 18.16 -18.32 17.45
C VAL A 237 18.82 -19.65 17.14
N LEU A 238 18.03 -20.71 17.04
CA LEU A 238 18.53 -22.06 16.76
C LEU A 238 18.55 -22.36 15.26
N ALA A 239 17.51 -21.93 14.55
CA ALA A 239 17.40 -22.04 13.11
C ALA A 239 16.47 -20.94 12.57
N ASN A 240 16.76 -20.46 11.37
CA ASN A 240 15.95 -19.45 10.70
C ASN A 240 15.76 -19.77 9.21
N ALA A 241 14.62 -19.34 8.68
CA ALA A 241 14.37 -19.25 7.26
C ALA A 241 13.51 -18.01 7.01
N THR A 242 13.85 -17.22 6.00
CA THR A 242 13.17 -15.96 5.69
C THR A 242 13.00 -15.82 4.18
N ASP A 243 11.78 -15.50 3.75
CA ASP A 243 11.48 -15.03 2.40
C ASP A 243 11.13 -13.54 2.45
N VAL A 244 12.08 -12.71 2.02
CA VAL A 244 11.95 -11.24 1.92
C VAL A 244 11.93 -10.78 0.47
N SER A 245 11.55 -11.67 -0.46
CA SER A 245 11.55 -11.40 -1.89
C SER A 245 10.61 -10.25 -2.28
N HIS A 246 9.51 -10.06 -1.55
CA HIS A 246 8.54 -8.98 -1.75
C HIS A 246 9.05 -7.60 -1.34
N PHE A 247 10.04 -7.54 -0.44
CA PHE A 247 10.69 -6.29 -0.07
C PHE A 247 11.64 -5.82 -1.18
N GLY A 248 11.77 -4.49 -1.34
CA GLY A 248 12.72 -3.89 -2.27
C GLY A 248 14.16 -4.30 -1.95
N TYR A 249 14.99 -4.51 -2.98
CA TYR A 249 16.35 -5.08 -2.84
C TYR A 249 17.18 -4.46 -1.69
N PHE A 250 17.18 -3.13 -1.60
CA PHE A 250 17.93 -2.39 -0.58
C PHE A 250 17.36 -2.47 0.85
N GLN A 251 16.09 -2.90 1.01
CA GLN A 251 15.44 -3.04 2.31
C GLN A 251 15.55 -4.47 2.87
N ARG A 252 15.93 -5.45 2.04
CA ARG A 252 15.94 -6.87 2.42
C ARG A 252 16.85 -7.19 3.59
N SER A 253 18.01 -6.53 3.69
CA SER A 253 18.92 -6.72 4.84
C SER A 253 18.27 -6.24 6.14
N ALA A 254 17.75 -5.01 6.14
CA ALA A 254 17.07 -4.44 7.29
C ALA A 254 15.82 -5.24 7.69
N ALA A 255 15.06 -5.75 6.72
CA ALA A 255 13.90 -6.60 6.98
C ALA A 255 14.30 -7.91 7.69
N ARG A 256 15.38 -8.58 7.26
CA ARG A 256 15.87 -9.81 7.92
C ARG A 256 16.30 -9.55 9.36
N GLU A 257 17.06 -8.49 9.59
CA GLU A 257 17.49 -8.09 10.93
C GLU A 257 16.28 -7.77 11.82
N PHE A 258 15.29 -7.06 11.29
CA PHE A 258 14.06 -6.74 12.01
C PHE A 258 13.22 -7.97 12.35
N ILE A 259 13.10 -8.93 11.44
CA ILE A 259 12.40 -10.20 11.68
C ILE A 259 13.03 -10.95 12.87
N VAL A 260 14.36 -11.05 12.90
CA VAL A 260 15.08 -11.72 14.01
C VAL A 260 14.85 -10.99 15.33
N PHE A 261 14.97 -9.67 15.33
CA PHE A 261 14.73 -8.84 16.51
C PHE A 261 13.31 -9.02 17.08
N VAL A 262 12.28 -8.97 16.23
CA VAL A 262 10.89 -9.18 16.65
C VAL A 262 10.68 -10.62 17.11
N ALA A 263 11.27 -11.60 16.44
CA ALA A 263 11.16 -13.01 16.84
C ALA A 263 11.68 -13.24 18.25
N ARG A 264 12.84 -12.68 18.59
CA ARG A 264 13.42 -12.74 19.95
C ARG A 264 12.54 -12.05 20.98
N THR A 265 12.07 -10.85 20.65
CA THR A 265 11.18 -10.03 21.47
C THR A 265 9.87 -10.75 21.82
N VAL A 266 9.29 -11.48 20.86
CA VAL A 266 8.07 -12.26 21.05
C VAL A 266 8.38 -13.56 21.81
N ALA A 267 9.39 -14.32 21.38
CA ALA A 267 9.76 -15.60 22.01
C ALA A 267 10.09 -15.46 23.50
N GLN A 268 10.79 -14.38 23.89
CA GLN A 268 11.15 -14.11 25.28
C GLN A 268 9.93 -13.80 26.17
N ARG A 269 8.84 -13.31 25.58
CA ARG A 269 7.62 -12.91 26.29
C ARG A 269 6.50 -13.95 26.23
N THR A 270 6.67 -15.00 25.43
CA THR A 270 5.75 -16.15 25.37
C THR A 270 6.14 -17.19 26.42
N GLN A 271 5.26 -17.45 27.38
CA GLN A 271 5.52 -18.38 28.47
C GLN A 271 5.62 -19.84 27.96
N PRO A 272 6.36 -20.74 28.64
CA PRO A 272 6.39 -22.15 28.29
C PRO A 272 4.99 -22.78 28.32
N GLY A 273 4.64 -23.52 27.27
CA GLY A 273 3.30 -24.11 27.07
C GLY A 273 2.27 -23.15 26.47
N GLN A 274 2.63 -21.89 26.23
CA GLN A 274 1.72 -20.87 25.72
C GLN A 274 1.79 -20.72 24.19
N ARG A 275 0.63 -20.43 23.60
CA ARG A 275 0.47 -19.98 22.21
C ARG A 275 0.04 -18.52 22.19
N GLN A 276 0.70 -17.73 21.37
CA GLN A 276 0.46 -16.29 21.30
C GLN A 276 0.50 -15.80 19.86
N SER A 277 -0.41 -14.89 19.53
CA SER A 277 -0.45 -14.21 18.23
C SER A 277 -0.34 -12.72 18.45
N VAL A 278 0.70 -12.12 17.91
CA VAL A 278 0.99 -10.69 18.02
C VAL A 278 0.69 -10.03 16.68
N GLN A 279 -0.27 -9.11 16.67
CA GLN A 279 -0.62 -8.36 15.47
C GLN A 279 0.15 -7.03 15.45
N HIS A 280 0.77 -6.72 14.30
CA HIS A 280 1.39 -5.43 14.04
C HIS A 280 1.18 -5.04 12.58
N GLU A 281 0.40 -3.98 12.36
CA GLU A 281 0.00 -3.51 11.04
C GLU A 281 -0.63 -4.63 10.18
N GLU A 282 -0.03 -4.95 9.04
CA GLU A 282 -0.51 -5.95 8.07
C GLU A 282 0.03 -7.37 8.36
N TYR A 283 0.92 -7.51 9.34
CA TYR A 283 1.56 -8.77 9.70
C TYR A 283 1.04 -9.32 11.03
N LYS A 284 0.87 -10.64 11.08
CA LYS A 284 0.61 -11.42 12.28
C LYS A 284 1.82 -12.30 12.58
N VAL A 285 2.34 -12.18 13.80
CA VAL A 285 3.42 -13.01 14.32
C VAL A 285 2.83 -14.07 15.23
N HIS A 286 2.90 -15.32 14.81
CA HIS A 286 2.44 -16.47 15.59
C HIS A 286 3.62 -17.11 16.32
N SER A 287 3.44 -17.40 17.61
CA SER A 287 4.48 -17.98 18.46
C SER A 287 3.92 -19.11 19.30
N HIS A 288 4.66 -20.21 19.36
CA HIS A 288 4.33 -21.36 20.18
C HIS A 288 5.57 -21.79 20.96
N ASN A 289 5.50 -21.71 22.29
CA ASN A 289 6.56 -22.16 23.18
C ASN A 289 6.19 -23.52 23.77
N ARG A 290 6.90 -24.57 23.37
CA ARG A 290 6.75 -25.93 23.90
C ARG A 290 7.91 -26.21 24.86
N ASN A 291 7.64 -26.04 26.15
CA ASN A 291 8.56 -26.37 27.25
C ASN A 291 9.97 -25.75 27.11
N GLY A 292 10.06 -24.51 26.61
CA GLY A 292 11.33 -23.79 26.45
C GLY A 292 11.91 -23.86 25.03
N LEU A 293 11.30 -24.61 24.11
CA LEU A 293 11.57 -24.51 22.67
C LEU A 293 10.46 -23.71 22.00
N CYS A 294 10.80 -22.56 21.42
CA CYS A 294 9.82 -21.65 20.83
C CYS A 294 9.94 -21.61 19.32
N ALA A 295 8.84 -21.81 18.60
CA ALA A 295 8.76 -21.54 17.17
C ALA A 295 7.96 -20.26 16.94
N VAL A 296 8.48 -19.41 16.06
CA VAL A 296 7.89 -18.12 15.68
C VAL A 296 7.75 -18.05 14.16
N ALA A 297 6.57 -17.65 13.69
CA ALA A 297 6.27 -17.46 12.28
C ALA A 297 5.73 -16.05 12.02
N PHE A 298 6.23 -15.43 10.94
CA PHE A 298 5.74 -14.17 10.42
C PHE A 298 4.84 -14.45 9.22
N MET A 299 3.58 -14.09 9.33
CA MET A 299 2.56 -14.36 8.32
C MET A 299 1.74 -13.10 8.08
N ASP A 300 1.12 -13.00 6.90
CA ASP A 300 0.18 -11.92 6.64
C ASP A 300 -1.09 -12.10 7.49
N ASP A 301 -1.80 -11.00 7.75
CA ASP A 301 -3.03 -10.98 8.56
C ASP A 301 -4.10 -11.99 8.08
N HIS A 302 -4.13 -12.23 6.77
CA HIS A 302 -5.08 -13.09 6.07
C HIS A 302 -4.75 -14.59 6.17
N TYR A 303 -3.56 -14.97 6.65
CA TYR A 303 -3.20 -16.38 6.80
C TYR A 303 -3.99 -17.02 7.95
N PRO A 304 -4.65 -18.19 7.76
CA PRO A 304 -5.46 -18.80 8.81
C PRO A 304 -4.63 -19.17 10.03
N VAL A 305 -5.03 -18.64 11.20
CA VAL A 305 -4.36 -18.88 12.49
C VAL A 305 -4.23 -20.37 12.81
N ARG A 306 -5.24 -21.17 12.43
CA ARG A 306 -5.25 -22.62 12.65
C ARG A 306 -4.11 -23.32 11.89
N SER A 307 -4.00 -23.03 10.60
CA SER A 307 -2.95 -23.55 9.73
C SER A 307 -1.57 -23.08 10.20
N ALA A 308 -1.46 -21.85 10.72
CA ALA A 308 -0.21 -21.31 11.28
C ALA A 308 0.31 -22.12 12.47
N PHE A 309 -0.56 -22.42 13.45
CA PHE A 309 -0.16 -23.24 14.61
C PHE A 309 0.07 -24.71 14.26
N SER A 310 -0.62 -25.24 13.25
CA SER A 310 -0.35 -26.57 12.69
C SER A 310 1.10 -26.64 12.17
N LEU A 311 1.51 -25.65 11.37
CA LEU A 311 2.88 -25.52 10.88
C LEU A 311 3.90 -25.40 12.02
N LEU A 312 3.66 -24.52 13.00
CA LEU A 312 4.57 -24.34 14.13
C LEU A 312 4.78 -25.64 14.93
N ASN A 313 3.73 -26.44 15.13
CA ASN A 313 3.86 -27.74 15.78
C ASN A 313 4.72 -28.71 14.98
N GLN A 314 4.48 -28.81 13.67
CA GLN A 314 5.27 -29.67 12.82
C GLN A 314 6.75 -29.27 12.81
N VAL A 315 7.04 -27.96 12.74
CA VAL A 315 8.42 -27.45 12.81
C VAL A 315 9.08 -27.86 14.14
N LEU A 316 8.37 -27.74 15.26
CA LEU A 316 8.88 -28.14 16.58
C LEU A 316 9.10 -29.67 16.67
N ASP A 317 8.18 -30.47 16.14
CA ASP A 317 8.30 -31.93 16.13
C ASP A 317 9.47 -32.40 15.27
N GLU A 318 9.60 -31.88 14.05
CA GLU A 318 10.72 -32.22 13.16
C GLU A 318 12.05 -31.72 13.71
N TYR A 319 12.08 -30.56 14.39
CA TYR A 319 13.28 -30.08 15.05
C TYR A 319 13.69 -31.00 16.20
N GLN A 320 12.74 -31.44 17.02
CA GLN A 320 13.00 -32.38 18.11
C GLN A 320 13.43 -33.75 17.60
N LYS A 321 12.88 -34.23 16.47
CA LYS A 321 13.33 -35.47 15.81
C LYS A 321 14.75 -35.37 15.25
N ALA A 322 15.09 -34.25 14.62
CA ALA A 322 16.38 -34.06 13.96
C ALA A 322 17.52 -33.77 14.96
N PHE A 323 17.26 -32.95 15.97
CA PHE A 323 18.29 -32.41 16.88
C PHE A 323 18.15 -32.85 18.34
N GLY A 324 17.07 -33.54 18.71
CA GLY A 324 16.84 -34.03 20.08
C GLY A 324 16.74 -32.90 21.11
N GLU A 325 17.50 -33.01 22.19
CA GLU A 325 17.58 -32.00 23.26
C GLU A 325 18.83 -31.10 23.20
N SER A 326 19.61 -31.18 22.12
CA SER A 326 20.86 -30.41 21.94
C SER A 326 20.65 -28.89 22.04
N TRP A 327 19.45 -28.41 21.71
CA TRP A 327 19.07 -27.01 21.85
C TRP A 327 19.15 -26.51 23.31
N LYS A 328 18.99 -27.37 24.31
CA LYS A 328 19.07 -26.96 25.73
C LYS A 328 20.44 -26.43 26.11
N SER A 329 21.53 -26.89 25.47
CA SER A 329 22.89 -26.39 25.71
C SER A 329 23.32 -25.26 24.77
N ALA A 330 22.50 -24.91 23.78
CA ALA A 330 22.79 -23.80 22.86
C ALA A 330 22.84 -22.47 23.62
N THR A 331 23.95 -21.76 23.45
CA THR A 331 24.26 -20.48 24.11
C THR A 331 24.52 -19.34 23.12
N ALA A 332 24.73 -19.65 21.84
CA ALA A 332 24.95 -18.68 20.77
C ALA A 332 24.05 -19.00 19.56
N ASP A 333 23.81 -18.01 18.71
CA ASP A 333 22.96 -18.18 17.53
C ASP A 333 23.53 -19.21 16.55
N GLY A 334 22.66 -20.11 16.11
CA GLY A 334 22.93 -21.02 15.02
C GLY A 334 22.83 -20.30 13.68
N THR A 335 23.95 -20.19 12.96
CA THR A 335 23.98 -19.82 11.53
C THR A 335 23.58 -20.96 10.60
N GLN A 336 23.20 -22.11 11.15
CA GLN A 336 22.91 -23.31 10.37
C GLN A 336 21.53 -23.22 9.72
N GLN A 337 21.52 -23.03 8.40
CA GLN A 337 20.31 -23.15 7.59
C GLN A 337 19.84 -24.60 7.60
N TRP A 338 18.68 -24.83 8.19
CA TRP A 338 18.04 -26.13 8.19
C TRP A 338 17.14 -26.25 6.95
N ALA A 339 17.49 -27.17 6.04
CA ALA A 339 16.79 -27.34 4.75
C ALA A 339 15.27 -27.53 4.92
N PHE A 340 14.85 -28.24 5.98
CA PHE A 340 13.44 -28.45 6.29
C PHE A 340 12.67 -27.13 6.49
N LEU A 341 13.25 -26.12 7.15
CA LEU A 341 12.57 -24.83 7.34
C LEU A 341 12.38 -24.08 6.02
N THR A 342 13.35 -24.19 5.12
CA THR A 342 13.28 -23.55 3.80
C THR A 342 12.23 -24.25 2.94
N ASP A 343 12.20 -25.58 2.96
CA ASP A 343 11.17 -26.38 2.29
C ASP A 343 9.78 -26.13 2.89
N ALA A 344 9.68 -26.00 4.21
CA ALA A 344 8.43 -25.68 4.90
C ALA A 344 7.93 -24.28 4.51
N LEU A 345 8.81 -23.28 4.40
CA LEU A 345 8.41 -21.97 3.89
C LEU A 345 7.81 -22.03 2.50
N ALA A 346 8.29 -22.91 1.61
CA ALA A 346 7.77 -23.03 0.26
C ALA A 346 6.45 -23.83 0.21
N ARG A 347 6.38 -24.95 0.94
CA ARG A 347 5.21 -25.85 0.94
C ARG A 347 4.00 -25.24 1.64
N PHE A 348 4.21 -24.54 2.75
CA PHE A 348 3.11 -24.04 3.59
C PHE A 348 2.60 -22.65 3.18
N GLN A 349 3.05 -22.09 2.06
CA GLN A 349 2.42 -20.89 1.48
C GLN A 349 0.94 -21.15 1.16
N ASP A 350 0.60 -22.36 0.70
CA ASP A 350 -0.77 -22.78 0.48
C ASP A 350 -1.39 -23.32 1.80
N PRO A 351 -2.38 -22.63 2.41
CA PRO A 351 -2.96 -23.05 3.70
C PRO A 351 -3.68 -24.39 3.62
N ALA A 352 -4.16 -24.77 2.43
CA ALA A 352 -4.80 -26.07 2.21
C ALA A 352 -3.83 -27.25 2.39
N GLU A 353 -2.52 -27.05 2.22
CA GLU A 353 -1.53 -28.10 2.48
C GLU A 353 -1.29 -28.29 3.97
N ALA A 354 -1.29 -27.20 4.74
CA ALA A 354 -1.27 -27.23 6.20
C ALA A 354 -2.47 -27.99 6.78
N ASP A 355 -3.61 -27.93 6.09
CA ASP A 355 -4.85 -28.58 6.50
C ASP A 355 -4.89 -30.09 6.16
N LYS A 356 -4.12 -30.59 5.18
CA LYS A 356 -4.00 -32.04 4.92
C LYS A 356 -3.41 -32.78 6.13
N LEU A 357 -2.65 -32.07 6.97
CA LEU A 357 -2.07 -32.57 8.22
C LEU A 357 -3.06 -32.57 9.39
N MET A 358 -4.21 -31.87 9.27
CA MET A 358 -5.24 -31.78 10.31
C MET A 358 -5.91 -33.12 10.65
N LYS A 359 -5.69 -34.17 9.84
CA LYS A 359 -6.20 -35.51 10.13
C LYS A 359 -5.51 -36.18 11.33
N ILE A 360 -4.36 -35.66 11.76
CA ILE A 360 -3.56 -36.24 12.86
C ILE A 360 -3.82 -35.55 14.21
N GLN A 361 -4.37 -34.33 14.26
CA GLN A 361 -4.42 -33.55 15.50
C GLN A 361 -5.83 -33.14 15.92
N ARG A 362 -6.57 -34.09 16.51
CA ARG A 362 -7.75 -33.76 17.35
C ARG A 362 -7.35 -32.96 18.61
N ASP A 363 -6.06 -32.89 18.95
CA ASP A 363 -5.52 -32.18 20.11
C ASP A 363 -5.36 -30.65 19.92
N LEU A 364 -5.54 -30.13 18.69
CA LEU A 364 -5.44 -28.68 18.43
C LEU A 364 -6.63 -27.90 18.99
N ASP A 365 -7.82 -28.49 19.04
CA ASP A 365 -9.04 -27.83 19.52
C ASP A 365 -9.14 -27.78 21.06
N GLU A 366 -8.27 -28.49 21.79
CA GLU A 366 -8.23 -28.49 23.26
C GLU A 366 -7.38 -27.36 23.87
N THR A 367 -6.54 -26.68 23.07
CA THR A 367 -5.64 -25.60 23.56
C THR A 367 -6.28 -24.22 23.36
N LYS A 368 -7.32 -23.98 24.14
CA LYS A 368 -8.41 -23.02 23.91
C LYS A 368 -8.14 -21.54 24.25
N ILE A 369 -6.89 -21.07 24.29
CA ILE A 369 -6.63 -19.62 24.47
C ILE A 369 -5.43 -19.19 23.63
N ILE A 370 -5.68 -18.85 22.36
CA ILE A 370 -4.71 -18.08 21.57
C ILE A 370 -4.82 -16.63 22.05
N LEU A 371 -3.75 -16.15 22.68
CA LEU A 371 -3.69 -14.78 23.17
C LEU A 371 -3.45 -13.83 21.99
N HIS A 372 -4.51 -13.17 21.53
CA HIS A 372 -4.40 -12.09 20.54
C HIS A 372 -3.98 -10.81 21.24
N LYS A 373 -2.81 -10.29 20.89
CA LYS A 373 -2.23 -9.08 21.46
C LYS A 373 -1.70 -8.17 20.37
N THR A 374 -1.77 -6.86 20.59
CA THR A 374 -0.95 -5.92 19.80
C THR A 374 0.48 -5.96 20.31
N ILE A 375 1.46 -5.62 19.48
CA ILE A 375 2.86 -5.57 19.90
C ILE A 375 3.04 -4.73 21.18
N ASP A 376 2.36 -3.58 21.29
CA ASP A 376 2.42 -2.70 22.46
C ASP A 376 1.91 -3.35 23.75
N SER A 377 0.93 -4.26 23.65
CA SER A 377 0.41 -5.02 24.80
C SER A 377 1.31 -6.19 25.22
N VAL A 378 2.27 -6.55 24.38
CA VAL A 378 3.32 -7.52 24.68
C VAL A 378 4.49 -6.80 25.36
N LEU A 379 4.72 -5.52 25.08
CA LEU A 379 5.74 -4.69 25.73
C LEU A 379 5.38 -4.33 27.19
N ALA A 380 6.39 -4.05 28.01
CA ALA A 380 6.15 -3.62 29.39
C ALA A 380 5.56 -2.20 29.43
N ARG A 381 4.85 -1.86 30.52
CA ARG A 381 4.22 -0.55 30.67
C ARG A 381 5.27 0.57 30.62
N GLY A 382 5.24 1.36 29.55
CA GLY A 382 6.17 2.48 29.33
C GLY A 382 7.33 2.16 28.36
N GLU A 383 7.46 0.92 27.89
CA GLU A 383 8.38 0.57 26.80
C GLU A 383 7.69 0.80 25.45
N ARG A 384 8.37 1.51 24.54
CA ARG A 384 7.95 1.66 23.15
C ARG A 384 8.86 0.84 22.24
N LEU A 385 8.31 0.33 21.13
CA LEU A 385 9.07 -0.44 20.14
C LEU A 385 10.29 0.35 19.62
N ASP A 386 10.12 1.64 19.35
CA ASP A 386 11.19 2.53 18.88
C ASP A 386 12.39 2.55 19.85
N SER A 387 12.13 2.59 21.16
CA SER A 387 13.18 2.59 22.18
C SER A 387 13.91 1.26 22.29
N LEU A 388 13.27 0.16 21.89
CA LEU A 388 13.92 -1.16 21.83
C LEU A 388 14.74 -1.31 20.55
N VAL A 389 14.25 -0.77 19.43
CA VAL A 389 14.98 -0.75 18.15
C VAL A 389 16.30 0.02 18.28
N GLU A 390 16.30 1.17 18.96
CA GLU A 390 17.52 1.96 19.19
C GLU A 390 18.54 1.28 20.12
N LYS A 391 18.09 0.40 21.02
CA LYS A 391 18.94 -0.29 22.01
C LYS A 391 19.37 -1.68 21.57
N SER A 392 18.85 -2.18 20.45
CA SER A 392 19.06 -3.55 20.01
C SER A 392 20.45 -3.75 19.41
N SER A 393 21.14 -4.81 19.85
CA SER A 393 22.37 -5.33 19.22
C SER A 393 22.11 -6.07 17.91
N ASP A 394 20.85 -6.42 17.64
CA ASP A 394 20.45 -7.32 16.55
C ASP A 394 20.26 -6.58 15.23
N LEU A 395 20.21 -5.25 15.31
CA LEU A 395 20.01 -4.35 14.18
C LEU A 395 21.30 -3.59 13.93
N SER A 396 21.80 -3.64 12.70
CA SER A 396 22.94 -2.81 12.30
C SER A 396 22.58 -1.32 12.38
N ALA A 397 23.57 -0.45 12.60
CA ALA A 397 23.35 1.00 12.61
C ALA A 397 22.66 1.51 11.33
N ALA A 398 22.94 0.87 10.18
CA ALA A 398 22.27 1.16 8.92
C ALA A 398 20.78 0.77 8.96
N SER A 399 20.44 -0.41 9.47
CA SER A 399 19.07 -0.88 9.62
C SER A 399 18.28 -0.07 10.64
N GLN A 400 18.89 0.31 11.75
CA GLN A 400 18.29 1.22 12.74
C GLN A 400 17.94 2.56 12.09
N VAL A 401 18.87 3.16 11.34
CA VAL A 401 18.60 4.41 10.60
C VAL A 401 17.50 4.22 9.57
N ILE A 402 17.47 3.11 8.83
CA ILE A 402 16.39 2.82 7.85
C ILE A 402 15.04 2.69 8.56
N LEU A 403 14.95 1.95 9.67
CA LEU A 403 13.73 1.77 10.46
C LEU A 403 13.27 3.10 11.08
N SER A 404 14.19 3.87 11.65
CA SER A 404 13.91 5.20 12.18
C SER A 404 13.48 6.17 11.08
N LEU A 405 14.08 6.12 9.90
CA LEU A 405 13.68 6.92 8.74
C LEU A 405 12.32 6.50 8.18
N LEU A 406 12.00 5.21 8.17
CA LEU A 406 10.67 4.71 7.78
C LEU A 406 9.62 5.16 8.78
N CYS A 407 9.84 4.96 10.09
CA CYS A 407 8.96 5.45 11.14
C CYS A 407 8.81 6.98 11.09
N ARG A 408 9.91 7.72 10.85
CA ARG A 408 9.89 9.18 10.70
C ARG A 408 9.28 9.63 9.38
N MET A 409 9.39 8.91 8.27
CA MET A 409 8.66 9.23 7.04
C MET A 409 7.16 9.05 7.22
N ILE A 410 6.76 8.09 8.05
CA ILE A 410 5.36 7.89 8.47
C ILE A 410 4.91 9.03 9.41
N PHE A 411 5.77 9.48 10.34
CA PHE A 411 5.46 10.54 11.31
C PHE A 411 5.66 12.00 10.85
N LEU A 412 6.59 12.31 9.93
CA LEU A 412 6.83 13.67 9.39
C LEU A 412 5.77 14.10 8.36
N CYS A 413 4.81 13.24 8.06
CA CYS A 413 3.63 13.57 7.27
C CYS A 413 2.45 14.12 8.14
N CYS A 414 2.66 14.26 9.45
CA CYS A 414 1.72 14.87 10.40
C CYS A 414 1.66 16.39 10.25
#